data_AF-A0A1C5RCW0-F1
#
_entry.id   AF-A0A1C5RCW0-F1
#
_cell.length_a   1.000
_cell.length_b   1.000
_cell.length_c   1.000
_cell.angle_alpha   90.00
_cell.angle_beta   90.00
_cell.angle_gamma   90.00
#
_symmetry.space_group_name_H-M   'P 1'
#
loop_
_entity.id
_entity.type
_entity.pdbx_description
1 polymer ?
#
loop_
_entity_poly.entity_id
_entity_poly.type
_entity_poly.pdbx_seq_one_letter_code
_entity_poly.pdbx_strand_id
1 'polypeptide(L)'
;MDKRMNDNLMEDYEQEKSFGELDLVDDYMFDVVTEDLESCKLILELAMGIHIKEIRWRENQKVIHNLLGKRGARLDFYVETEEGTVYDLELGDETSKIILNTKGTNDAEEDPTLISFLHYVENSSEEVLEESSDPRLKRLHEIIESIRSNAEMEAQYMKGITREREKIADAKAAGRKEDIVMILLELGEIPDEIWNRVKTEEDIEVLKKWLLIAAKASSIEEFRERAGLD
;
A
#
# COMPACT_ATOMS: atom_id res chain seq x y z
N MET A 1 -35.63 -4.35 6.84
CA MET A 1 -34.24 -4.31 6.37
C MET A 1 -33.77 -2.88 6.46
N ASP A 2 -32.72 -2.67 7.26
CA ASP A 2 -32.24 -1.35 7.67
C ASP A 2 -31.56 -0.64 6.50
N LYS A 3 -31.93 0.62 6.22
CA LYS A 3 -31.34 1.42 5.13
C LYS A 3 -29.81 1.54 5.28
N ARG A 4 -29.32 1.48 6.53
CA ARG A 4 -27.88 1.49 6.86
C ARG A 4 -27.10 0.29 6.35
N MET A 5 -27.77 -0.84 6.11
CA MET A 5 -27.11 -2.07 5.67
C MET A 5 -26.84 -2.08 4.17
N ASN A 6 -27.53 -1.24 3.40
CA ASN A 6 -27.43 -1.21 1.94
C ASN A 6 -26.35 -0.25 1.43
N ASP A 7 -26.03 0.79 2.21
CA ASP A 7 -24.97 1.75 1.89
C ASP A 7 -23.57 1.20 2.26
N ASN A 8 -23.49 0.17 3.11
CA ASN A 8 -22.23 -0.41 3.61
C ASN A 8 -21.71 -1.62 2.82
N LEU A 9 -22.39 -2.05 1.74
CA LEU A 9 -21.99 -3.24 0.96
C LEU A 9 -21.01 -2.92 -0.18
N MET A 10 -20.67 -1.65 -0.35
CA MET A 10 -19.69 -1.14 -1.29
C MET A 10 -18.96 -0.03 -0.54
N GLU A 11 -17.63 0.01 -0.59
CA GLU A 11 -16.75 1.04 0.01
C GLU A 11 -16.14 0.71 1.37
N ASP A 12 -15.45 -0.44 1.46
CA ASP A 12 -14.16 -0.45 2.19
C ASP A 12 -13.14 0.29 1.31
N TYR A 13 -13.24 1.62 1.25
CA TYR A 13 -12.09 2.44 0.87
C TYR A 13 -11.31 2.66 2.14
N GLU A 14 -10.15 2.01 2.29
CA GLU A 14 -9.10 2.55 3.16
C GLU A 14 -8.94 4.02 2.75
N GLN A 15 -9.22 4.95 3.66
CA GLN A 15 -9.00 6.37 3.38
C GLN A 15 -7.52 6.54 3.11
N GLU A 16 -7.16 6.85 1.87
CA GLU A 16 -5.78 7.11 1.48
C GLU A 16 -5.29 8.37 2.22
N LYS A 17 -4.23 8.20 3.01
CA LYS A 17 -3.57 9.31 3.71
C LYS A 17 -3.03 10.33 2.70
N SER A 18 -3.02 11.60 3.08
CA SER A 18 -2.29 12.62 2.32
C SER A 18 -0.78 12.40 2.44
N PHE A 19 -0.01 12.92 1.50
CA PHE A 19 1.45 12.70 1.46
C PHE A 19 2.16 13.15 2.75
N GLY A 20 1.75 14.27 3.32
CA GLY A 20 2.32 14.78 4.56
C GLY A 20 1.98 13.96 5.81
N GLU A 21 0.98 13.09 5.73
CA GLU A 21 0.55 12.22 6.84
C GLU A 21 1.17 10.82 6.78
N LEU A 22 1.96 10.53 5.74
CA LEU A 22 2.57 9.20 5.58
C LEU A 22 3.65 8.96 6.63
N ASP A 23 3.59 7.80 7.28
CA ASP A 23 4.57 7.30 8.27
C ASP A 23 5.35 6.10 7.70
N LEU A 24 6.24 5.49 8.49
CA LEU A 24 7.07 4.38 8.01
C LEU A 24 6.31 3.05 7.86
N VAL A 25 5.04 2.96 8.28
CA VAL A 25 4.16 1.83 7.97
C VAL A 25 3.63 1.93 6.53
N ASP A 26 3.53 3.15 5.99
CA ASP A 26 3.06 3.36 4.62
C ASP A 26 4.13 2.95 3.59
N ASP A 27 3.78 2.01 2.71
CA ASP A 27 4.71 1.39 1.73
C ASP A 27 5.50 2.44 0.93
N TYR A 28 4.85 3.52 0.48
CA TYR A 28 5.51 4.59 -0.29
C TYR A 28 6.60 5.30 0.52
N MET A 29 6.30 5.67 1.77
CA MET A 29 7.26 6.39 2.61
C MET A 29 8.42 5.48 2.99
N PHE A 30 8.12 4.22 3.34
CA PHE A 30 9.15 3.23 3.60
C PHE A 30 10.08 3.02 2.39
N ASP A 31 9.52 2.88 1.19
CA ASP A 31 10.29 2.70 -0.05
C ASP A 31 11.22 3.90 -0.28
N VAL A 32 10.70 5.14 -0.22
CA VAL A 32 11.51 6.34 -0.47
C VAL A 32 12.57 6.55 0.60
N VAL A 33 12.25 6.33 1.89
CA VAL A 33 13.23 6.44 2.99
C VAL A 33 14.34 5.41 2.81
N THR A 34 14.02 4.18 2.42
CA THR A 34 14.99 3.09 2.32
C THR A 34 15.77 3.04 0.99
N GLU A 35 15.56 3.99 0.09
CA GLU A 35 16.44 4.20 -1.07
C GLU A 35 17.82 4.74 -0.68
N ASP A 36 17.90 5.44 0.46
CA ASP A 36 19.11 6.08 0.94
C ASP A 36 19.85 5.24 2.01
N LEU A 37 21.18 5.14 1.88
CA LEU A 37 22.02 4.34 2.78
C LEU A 37 22.14 4.95 4.18
N GLU A 38 22.10 6.27 4.33
CA GLU A 38 22.11 6.92 5.65
C GLU A 38 20.85 6.52 6.42
N SER A 39 19.69 6.61 5.77
CA SER A 39 18.41 6.20 6.32
C SER A 39 18.39 4.73 6.72
N CYS A 40 18.87 3.84 5.85
CA CYS A 40 18.98 2.41 6.14
C CYS A 40 19.89 2.14 7.33
N LYS A 41 21.03 2.84 7.42
CA LYS A 41 21.95 2.73 8.56
C LYS A 41 21.24 3.12 9.86
N LEU A 42 20.57 4.27 9.89
CA LEU A 42 19.85 4.76 11.07
C LEU A 42 18.80 3.76 11.53
N ILE A 43 18.00 3.24 10.60
CA ILE A 43 16.97 2.22 10.86
C ILE A 43 17.60 0.96 11.47
N LEU A 44 18.67 0.43 10.88
CA LEU A 44 19.32 -0.79 11.40
C LEU A 44 19.96 -0.57 12.77
N GLU A 45 20.59 0.57 12.99
CA GLU A 45 21.20 0.92 14.27
C GLU A 45 20.15 1.10 15.38
N LEU A 46 19.00 1.70 15.07
CA LEU A 46 17.86 1.85 15.98
C LEU A 46 17.19 0.49 16.26
N ALA A 47 17.00 -0.33 15.23
CA ALA A 47 16.33 -1.62 15.32
C ALA A 47 17.16 -2.67 16.10
N MET A 48 18.48 -2.65 15.95
CA MET A 48 19.34 -3.68 16.55
C MET A 48 20.13 -3.18 17.76
N GLY A 49 20.10 -1.88 18.06
CA GLY A 49 20.89 -1.30 19.15
C GLY A 49 22.41 -1.37 18.93
N ILE A 50 22.86 -1.36 17.68
CA ILE A 50 24.29 -1.46 17.32
C ILE A 50 24.83 -0.13 16.76
N HIS A 51 26.16 -0.05 16.62
CA HIS A 51 26.83 0.96 15.80
C HIS A 51 27.46 0.33 14.56
N ILE A 52 27.07 0.86 13.41
CA ILE A 52 27.53 0.43 12.10
C ILE A 52 28.66 1.37 11.67
N LYS A 53 29.84 0.81 11.45
CA LYS A 53 30.98 1.54 10.90
C LYS A 53 30.76 1.82 9.42
N GLU A 54 30.29 0.81 8.69
CA GLU A 54 30.10 0.89 7.25
C GLU A 54 28.88 0.08 6.79
N ILE A 55 28.07 0.69 5.92
CA ILE A 55 26.98 0.05 5.20
C ILE A 55 27.16 0.29 3.70
N ARG A 56 26.94 -0.75 2.89
CA ARG A 56 26.92 -0.65 1.42
C ARG A 56 25.89 -1.61 0.83
N TRP A 57 25.32 -1.24 -0.31
CA TRP A 57 24.52 -2.15 -1.12
C TRP A 57 25.37 -3.34 -1.60
N ARG A 58 24.81 -4.56 -1.60
CA ARG A 58 25.44 -5.67 -2.33
C ARG A 58 25.36 -5.39 -3.84
N GLU A 59 26.44 -5.68 -4.58
CA GLU A 59 26.47 -5.49 -6.03
C GLU A 59 25.38 -6.35 -6.71
N ASN A 60 24.70 -5.79 -7.73
CA ASN A 60 23.72 -6.46 -8.59
C ASN A 60 22.34 -6.81 -7.99
N GLN A 61 22.02 -6.37 -6.77
CA GLN A 61 20.67 -6.41 -6.21
C GLN A 61 20.21 -5.00 -5.88
N LYS A 62 19.49 -4.35 -6.81
CA LYS A 62 18.75 -3.13 -6.50
C LYS A 62 17.55 -3.48 -5.61
N VAL A 63 17.21 -2.58 -4.69
CA VAL A 63 15.94 -2.59 -3.95
C VAL A 63 14.82 -2.92 -4.93
N ILE A 64 14.15 -4.04 -4.70
CA ILE A 64 12.96 -4.39 -5.47
C ILE A 64 11.86 -3.50 -4.92
N HIS A 65 11.64 -2.34 -5.55
CA HIS A 65 10.49 -1.49 -5.24
C HIS A 65 9.23 -2.34 -5.35
N ASN A 66 8.41 -2.31 -4.31
CA ASN A 66 7.15 -3.00 -4.38
C ASN A 66 6.20 -2.25 -5.31
N LEU A 67 5.39 -3.03 -6.02
CA LEU A 67 4.20 -2.47 -6.64
C LEU A 67 3.27 -2.00 -5.52
N LEU A 68 2.64 -0.82 -5.68
CA LEU A 68 1.58 -0.36 -4.78
C LEU A 68 0.63 -1.52 -4.43
N GLY A 69 0.47 -1.81 -3.14
CA GLY A 69 -0.36 -2.90 -2.61
C GLY A 69 0.36 -4.22 -2.34
N LYS A 70 1.69 -4.31 -2.53
CA LYS A 70 2.51 -5.44 -2.06
C LYS A 70 3.36 -4.98 -0.89
N ARG A 71 3.21 -5.64 0.25
CA ARG A 71 3.94 -5.31 1.49
C ARG A 71 5.33 -5.94 1.51
N GLY A 72 6.35 -5.15 1.82
CA GLY A 72 7.70 -5.59 2.20
C GLY A 72 8.81 -5.35 1.17
N ALA A 73 9.73 -4.44 1.45
CA ALA A 73 10.93 -4.27 0.64
C ALA A 73 11.99 -5.34 0.98
N ARG A 74 12.72 -5.82 -0.03
CA ARG A 74 13.93 -6.62 0.19
C ARG A 74 15.14 -5.70 0.06
N LEU A 75 15.85 -5.54 1.16
CA LEU A 75 17.08 -4.75 1.23
C LEU A 75 18.26 -5.69 1.50
N ASP A 76 19.18 -5.79 0.55
CA ASP A 76 20.37 -6.64 0.65
C ASP A 76 21.62 -5.77 0.89
N PHE A 77 22.17 -5.84 2.11
CA PHE A 77 23.31 -5.01 2.54
C PHE A 77 24.57 -5.84 2.85
N TYR A 78 25.70 -5.13 2.83
CA TYR A 78 26.88 -5.46 3.62
C TYR A 78 26.95 -4.50 4.81
N VAL A 79 27.12 -5.03 6.03
CA VAL A 79 27.21 -4.26 7.29
C VAL A 79 28.44 -4.68 8.07
N GLU A 80 29.30 -3.72 8.40
CA GLU A 80 30.45 -3.89 9.29
C GLU A 80 30.28 -3.03 10.54
N THR A 81 30.39 -3.64 11.73
CA THR A 81 30.34 -2.91 13.01
C THR A 81 31.70 -2.34 13.40
N GLU A 82 31.70 -1.48 14.43
CA GLU A 82 32.94 -0.98 15.03
C GLU A 82 33.82 -2.08 15.63
N GLU A 83 33.22 -3.18 16.10
CA GLU A 83 33.94 -4.33 16.66
C GLU A 83 34.55 -5.25 15.57
N GLY A 84 34.37 -4.89 14.29
CA GLY A 84 34.82 -5.71 13.16
C GLY A 84 33.93 -6.93 12.91
N THR A 85 32.78 -7.03 13.59
CA THR A 85 31.77 -8.05 13.34
C THR A 85 31.05 -7.71 12.05
N VAL A 86 31.14 -8.61 11.07
CA VAL A 86 30.28 -8.58 9.89
C VAL A 86 29.02 -9.35 10.26
N TYR A 87 27.88 -8.68 10.27
CA TYR A 87 26.60 -9.35 10.48
C TYR A 87 26.21 -10.08 9.19
N ASP A 88 26.63 -11.33 9.11
CA ASP A 88 26.04 -12.36 8.25
C ASP A 88 25.21 -13.26 9.17
N LEU A 89 24.02 -12.79 9.58
CA LEU A 89 23.08 -13.61 10.37
C LEU A 89 22.46 -14.63 9.41
N GLU A 90 23.18 -15.70 9.10
CA GLU A 90 22.76 -16.70 8.13
C GLU A 90 21.58 -17.53 8.67
N LEU A 91 20.37 -17.38 8.09
CA LEU A 91 19.24 -18.30 8.32
C LEU A 91 19.39 -19.65 7.58
N GLY A 92 20.62 -20.03 7.22
CA GLY A 92 20.90 -21.24 6.43
C GLY A 92 20.55 -21.10 4.93
N ASP A 93 20.14 -19.91 4.47
CA ASP A 93 19.86 -19.54 3.08
C ASP A 93 20.63 -18.27 2.64
N GLU A 94 21.77 -17.98 3.29
CA GLU A 94 22.59 -16.77 3.07
C GLU A 94 21.84 -15.44 3.32
N THR A 95 20.66 -15.46 3.95
CA THR A 95 19.83 -14.28 4.23
C THR A 95 19.69 -14.04 5.73
N SER A 96 19.88 -12.79 6.16
CA SER A 96 19.53 -12.28 7.49
C SER A 96 18.16 -11.62 7.47
N LYS A 97 17.26 -11.97 8.39
CA LYS A 97 15.94 -11.33 8.51
C LYS A 97 15.75 -10.77 9.90
N ILE A 98 15.42 -9.48 9.96
CA ILE A 98 14.95 -8.81 11.17
C ILE A 98 13.43 -8.69 11.03
N ILE A 99 12.69 -9.18 12.03
CA ILE A 99 11.25 -9.03 12.08
C ILE A 99 10.94 -8.19 13.31
N LEU A 100 10.40 -7.01 13.09
CA LEU A 100 10.00 -6.09 14.13
C LEU A 100 8.47 -6.07 14.20
N ASN A 101 7.93 -6.08 15.41
CA ASN A 101 6.49 -5.94 15.64
C ASN A 101 6.24 -4.64 16.41
N THR A 102 5.62 -3.68 15.74
CA THR A 102 5.33 -2.36 16.30
C THR A 102 4.11 -2.36 17.24
N LYS A 103 3.31 -3.42 17.25
CA LYS A 103 2.16 -3.63 18.15
C LYS A 103 2.49 -4.56 19.32
N GLY A 104 3.77 -4.71 19.65
CA GLY A 104 4.20 -5.38 20.88
C GLY A 104 3.57 -4.74 22.12
N THR A 105 3.53 -5.50 23.21
CA THR A 105 3.01 -5.01 24.52
C THR A 105 3.97 -5.31 25.66
N ASN A 106 5.19 -5.75 25.33
CA ASN A 106 6.24 -6.17 26.25
C ASN A 106 7.31 -5.10 26.44
N ASP A 107 6.93 -3.82 26.38
CA ASP A 107 7.85 -2.66 26.39
C ASP A 107 8.83 -2.67 27.59
N ALA A 108 8.40 -3.23 28.72
CA ALA A 108 9.22 -3.33 29.92
C ALA A 108 10.39 -4.34 29.81
N GLU A 109 10.38 -5.21 28.80
CA GLU A 109 11.39 -6.26 28.58
C GLU A 109 12.40 -5.89 27.48
N GLU A 110 12.19 -4.78 26.78
CA GLU A 110 12.95 -4.39 25.60
C GLU A 110 13.79 -3.13 25.82
N ASP A 111 14.71 -2.87 24.90
CA ASP A 111 15.51 -1.66 24.91
C ASP A 111 14.65 -0.40 24.66
N PRO A 112 14.74 0.64 25.50
CA PRO A 112 13.93 1.85 25.34
C PRO A 112 14.12 2.55 23.98
N THR A 113 15.32 2.52 23.40
CA THR A 113 15.56 3.10 22.08
C THR A 113 14.84 2.31 21.00
N LEU A 114 14.85 0.98 21.08
CA LEU A 114 14.07 0.13 20.18
C LEU A 114 12.57 0.44 20.33
N ILE A 115 12.05 0.53 21.55
CA ILE A 115 10.64 0.87 21.79
C ILE A 115 10.28 2.24 21.19
N SER A 116 11.07 3.29 21.45
CA SER A 116 10.86 4.61 20.84
C SER A 116 10.88 4.54 19.31
N PHE A 117 11.79 3.76 18.72
CA PHE A 117 11.84 3.56 17.27
C PHE A 117 10.58 2.85 16.75
N LEU A 118 10.11 1.80 17.41
CA LEU A 118 8.91 1.06 16.99
C LEU A 118 7.64 1.93 17.05
N HIS A 119 7.49 2.73 18.11
CA HIS A 119 6.40 3.72 18.19
C HIS A 119 6.53 4.78 17.08
N TYR A 120 7.75 5.21 16.79
CA TYR A 120 8.02 6.16 15.72
C TYR A 120 7.70 5.60 14.34
N VAL A 121 7.93 4.30 14.10
CA VAL A 121 7.56 3.66 12.83
C VAL A 121 6.07 3.80 12.55
N GLU A 122 5.22 3.65 13.58
CA GLU A 122 3.76 3.81 13.45
C GLU A 122 3.28 5.25 13.48
N ASN A 123 4.08 6.14 14.05
CA ASN A 123 3.75 7.53 14.24
C ASN A 123 5.01 8.38 14.08
N SER A 124 5.39 8.62 12.81
CA SER A 124 6.56 9.42 12.44
C SER A 124 6.29 10.92 12.69
N SER A 125 6.12 11.32 13.95
CA SER A 125 5.77 12.67 14.39
C SER A 125 6.72 13.21 15.46
N GLU A 126 6.67 14.52 15.66
CA GLU A 126 7.50 15.24 16.63
C GLU A 126 7.16 14.85 18.08
N GLU A 127 5.90 14.46 18.35
CA GLU A 127 5.44 14.02 19.67
C GLU A 127 6.26 12.83 20.20
N VAL A 128 6.55 11.84 19.34
CA VAL A 128 7.35 10.67 19.69
C VAL A 128 8.83 11.03 19.95
N LEU A 129 9.32 12.12 19.34
CA LEU A 129 10.69 12.59 19.53
C LEU A 129 10.91 13.30 20.85
N GLU A 130 9.86 13.89 21.45
CA GLU A 130 9.98 14.52 22.76
C GLU A 130 10.24 13.48 23.86
N GLU A 131 9.77 12.26 23.66
CA GLU A 131 9.97 11.12 24.56
C GLU A 131 11.35 10.45 24.39
N SER A 132 11.97 10.61 23.21
CA SER A 132 13.25 9.99 22.87
C SER A 132 14.41 11.00 22.80
N SER A 133 15.53 10.64 23.43
CA SER A 133 16.75 11.45 23.36
C SER A 133 17.73 10.99 22.27
N ASP A 134 17.42 9.93 21.52
CA ASP A 134 18.36 9.33 20.58
C ASP A 134 18.59 10.25 19.34
N PRO A 135 19.84 10.67 19.06
CA PRO A 135 20.13 11.54 17.93
C PRO A 135 19.87 10.89 16.57
N ARG A 136 19.93 9.54 16.47
CA ARG A 136 19.65 8.81 15.23
C ARG A 136 18.19 8.91 14.86
N LEU A 137 17.29 8.84 15.85
CA LEU A 137 15.85 8.97 15.62
C LEU A 137 15.49 10.39 15.16
N LYS A 138 16.12 11.41 15.75
CA LYS A 138 15.97 12.81 15.29
C LYS A 138 16.45 12.99 13.86
N ARG A 139 17.62 12.43 13.52
CA ARG A 139 18.16 12.48 12.16
C ARG A 139 17.23 11.80 11.15
N LEU A 140 16.67 10.65 11.50
CA LEU A 140 15.69 9.94 10.67
C LEU A 140 14.43 10.80 10.45
N HIS A 141 13.95 11.49 11.49
CA HIS A 141 12.81 12.40 11.34
C HIS A 141 13.10 13.57 10.40
N GLU A 142 14.27 14.21 10.49
CA GLU A 142 14.65 15.28 9.56
C GLU A 142 14.61 14.82 8.10
N ILE A 143 15.03 13.58 7.84
CA ILE A 143 14.98 12.98 6.50
C ILE A 143 13.51 12.82 6.05
N ILE A 144 12.66 12.26 6.91
CA ILE A 144 11.22 12.08 6.61
C ILE A 144 10.54 13.43 6.37
N GLU A 145 10.82 14.47 7.16
CA GLU A 145 10.26 15.81 6.94
C GLU A 145 10.76 16.45 5.64
N SER A 146 12.02 16.20 5.26
CA SER A 146 12.53 16.62 3.96
C SER A 146 11.82 15.92 2.81
N ILE A 147 11.45 14.65 2.97
CA ILE A 147 10.67 13.89 1.98
C ILE A 147 9.25 14.45 1.90
N ARG A 148 8.56 14.63 3.04
CA ARG A 148 7.21 15.20 3.12
C ARG A 148 7.10 16.61 2.53
N SER A 149 8.17 17.39 2.61
CA SER A 149 8.25 18.74 2.05
C SER A 149 8.62 18.78 0.56
N ASN A 150 8.89 17.63 -0.08
CA ASN A 150 9.30 17.56 -1.48
C ASN A 150 8.09 17.49 -2.42
N ALA A 151 7.80 18.61 -3.09
CA ALA A 151 6.67 18.72 -4.02
C ALA A 151 6.74 17.77 -5.22
N GLU A 152 7.93 17.37 -5.68
CA GLU A 152 8.05 16.39 -6.77
C GLU A 152 7.63 14.99 -6.31
N MET A 153 8.09 14.58 -5.12
CA MET A 153 7.69 13.31 -4.51
C MET A 153 6.20 13.29 -4.18
N GLU A 154 5.66 14.40 -3.68
CA GLU A 154 4.22 14.56 -3.45
C GLU A 154 3.41 14.35 -4.74
N ALA A 155 3.84 14.98 -5.84
CA ALA A 155 3.20 14.81 -7.14
C ALA A 155 3.29 13.37 -7.67
N GLN A 156 4.43 12.69 -7.47
CA GLN A 156 4.62 11.29 -7.82
C GLN A 156 3.66 10.38 -7.02
N TYR A 157 3.55 10.59 -5.71
CA TYR A 157 2.60 9.89 -4.84
C TYR A 157 1.15 10.09 -5.31
N MET A 158 0.71 11.34 -5.48
CA MET A 158 -0.65 11.67 -5.94
C MET A 158 -0.98 11.01 -7.29
N LYS A 159 -0.02 10.99 -8.22
CA LYS A 159 -0.18 10.32 -9.51
C LYS A 159 -0.29 8.80 -9.35
N GLY A 160 0.50 8.21 -8.46
CA GLY A 160 0.44 6.78 -8.14
C GLY A 160 -0.94 6.38 -7.61
N ILE A 161 -1.45 7.13 -6.64
CA ILE A 161 -2.80 6.97 -6.07
C ILE A 161 -3.88 7.08 -7.15
N THR A 162 -3.82 8.12 -8.00
CA THR A 162 -4.82 8.32 -9.06
C THR A 162 -4.86 7.14 -10.02
N ARG A 163 -3.68 6.64 -10.43
CA ARG A 163 -3.57 5.48 -11.31
C ARG A 163 -4.13 4.21 -10.65
N GLU A 164 -3.93 4.03 -9.35
CA GLU A 164 -4.46 2.88 -8.64
C GLU A 164 -5.99 2.94 -8.55
N ARG A 165 -6.55 4.12 -8.28
CA ARG A 165 -8.01 4.35 -8.33
C ARG A 165 -8.59 4.03 -9.70
N GLU A 166 -7.94 4.45 -10.78
CA GLU A 166 -8.36 4.13 -12.15
C GLU A 166 -8.36 2.61 -12.39
N LYS A 167 -7.28 1.90 -12.02
CA LYS A 167 -7.24 0.43 -12.15
C LYS A 167 -8.33 -0.26 -11.35
N ILE A 168 -8.58 0.18 -10.12
CA ILE A 168 -9.63 -0.38 -9.27
C ILE A 168 -11.00 -0.12 -9.90
N ALA A 169 -11.23 1.08 -10.42
CA ALA A 169 -12.46 1.42 -11.13
C ALA A 169 -12.65 0.54 -12.38
N ASP A 170 -11.61 0.38 -13.19
CA ASP A 170 -11.61 -0.48 -14.38
C ASP A 170 -11.87 -1.94 -14.02
N ALA A 171 -11.22 -2.46 -12.97
CA ALA A 171 -11.43 -3.82 -12.49
C ALA A 171 -12.87 -4.03 -11.99
N LYS A 172 -13.41 -3.07 -11.23
CA LYS A 172 -14.81 -3.07 -10.79
C LYS A 172 -15.78 -2.97 -11.96
N ALA A 173 -15.46 -2.20 -12.99
CA ALA A 173 -16.27 -2.09 -14.21
C ALA A 173 -16.26 -3.41 -14.99
N ALA A 174 -15.07 -3.99 -15.20
CA ALA A 174 -14.90 -5.28 -15.86
C ALA A 174 -15.70 -6.39 -15.17
N GLY A 175 -15.59 -6.51 -13.84
CA GLY A 175 -16.37 -7.48 -13.07
C GLY A 175 -17.88 -7.31 -13.25
N ARG A 176 -18.39 -6.06 -13.19
CA ARG A 176 -19.81 -5.80 -13.43
C ARG A 176 -20.27 -6.15 -14.85
N LYS A 177 -19.44 -5.90 -15.86
CA LYS A 177 -19.75 -6.31 -17.25
C LYS A 177 -19.88 -7.82 -17.35
N GLU A 178 -18.96 -8.55 -16.73
CA GLU A 178 -18.98 -10.01 -16.69
C GLU A 178 -20.25 -10.53 -16.00
N ASP A 179 -20.62 -9.95 -14.86
CA ASP A 179 -21.84 -10.31 -14.13
C ASP A 179 -23.11 -10.05 -14.95
N ILE A 180 -23.22 -8.87 -15.59
CA ILE A 180 -24.36 -8.54 -16.46
C ILE A 180 -24.46 -9.57 -17.58
N VAL A 181 -23.36 -9.82 -18.28
CA VAL A 181 -23.32 -10.77 -19.41
C VAL A 181 -23.74 -12.16 -18.93
N MET A 182 -23.22 -12.63 -17.80
CA MET A 182 -23.57 -13.93 -17.23
C MET A 182 -25.07 -14.06 -16.97
N ILE A 183 -25.70 -13.03 -16.39
CA ILE A 183 -27.15 -13.03 -16.16
C ILE A 183 -27.92 -13.02 -17.47
N LEU A 184 -27.51 -12.21 -18.44
CA LEU A 184 -28.20 -12.11 -19.73
C LEU A 184 -28.13 -13.44 -20.51
N LEU A 185 -27.02 -14.19 -20.43
CA LEU A 185 -26.89 -15.51 -21.06
C LEU A 185 -27.92 -16.53 -20.54
N GLU A 186 -28.34 -16.42 -19.27
CA GLU A 186 -29.41 -17.25 -18.70
C GLU A 186 -30.80 -16.87 -19.23
N LEU A 187 -30.98 -15.63 -19.70
CA LEU A 187 -32.23 -15.12 -20.25
C LEU A 187 -32.40 -15.43 -21.75
N GLY A 188 -31.31 -15.66 -22.48
CA GLY A 188 -31.33 -16.02 -23.90
C GLY A 188 -30.06 -15.64 -24.68
N GLU A 189 -30.13 -15.77 -26.00
CA GLU A 189 -29.06 -15.30 -26.91
C GLU A 189 -28.94 -13.78 -26.84
N ILE A 190 -27.73 -13.27 -26.59
CA ILE A 190 -27.46 -11.84 -26.48
C ILE A 190 -27.18 -11.27 -27.87
N PRO A 191 -27.98 -10.31 -28.37
CA PRO A 191 -27.68 -9.61 -29.61
C PRO A 191 -26.35 -8.84 -29.55
N ASP A 192 -25.62 -8.81 -30.67
CA ASP A 192 -24.31 -8.15 -30.79
C ASP A 192 -24.35 -6.67 -30.36
N GLU A 193 -25.45 -5.97 -30.63
CA GLU A 193 -25.65 -4.57 -30.22
C GLU A 193 -25.60 -4.40 -28.69
N ILE A 194 -26.33 -5.25 -27.96
CA ILE A 194 -26.38 -5.23 -26.50
C ILE A 194 -25.03 -5.68 -25.93
N TRP A 195 -24.45 -6.73 -26.49
CA TRP A 195 -23.13 -7.22 -26.10
C TRP A 195 -22.07 -6.12 -26.18
N ASN A 196 -21.98 -5.46 -27.33
CA ASN A 196 -21.02 -4.38 -27.55
C ASN A 196 -21.25 -3.22 -26.60
N ARG A 197 -22.51 -2.82 -26.41
CA ARG A 197 -22.85 -1.69 -25.55
C ARG A 197 -22.48 -1.94 -24.08
N VAL A 198 -22.69 -3.17 -23.58
CA VAL A 198 -22.26 -3.58 -22.23
C VAL A 198 -20.74 -3.63 -22.13
N LYS A 199 -20.05 -4.21 -23.14
CA LYS A 199 -18.59 -4.35 -23.12
C LYS A 199 -17.85 -3.02 -23.15
N THR A 200 -18.37 -2.01 -23.86
CA THR A 200 -17.72 -0.70 -24.01
C THR A 200 -18.15 0.33 -22.97
N GLU A 201 -19.10 0.04 -22.08
CA GLU A 201 -19.51 0.98 -21.04
C GLU A 201 -18.43 1.15 -19.97
N GLU A 202 -18.06 2.36 -19.58
CA GLU A 202 -17.03 2.61 -18.57
C GLU A 202 -17.63 3.25 -17.31
N ASP A 203 -18.83 3.85 -17.41
CA ASP A 203 -19.50 4.44 -16.27
C ASP A 203 -20.00 3.36 -15.31
N ILE A 204 -19.41 3.36 -14.12
CA ILE A 204 -19.68 2.40 -13.07
C ILE A 204 -21.12 2.46 -12.55
N GLU A 205 -21.74 3.64 -12.56
CA GLU A 205 -23.12 3.83 -12.10
C GLU A 205 -24.11 3.33 -13.15
N VAL A 206 -23.79 3.49 -14.43
CA VAL A 206 -24.55 2.87 -15.52
C VAL A 206 -24.48 1.35 -15.43
N LEU A 207 -23.28 0.78 -15.23
CA LEU A 207 -23.10 -0.66 -15.06
C LEU A 207 -23.84 -1.20 -13.82
N LYS A 208 -23.79 -0.50 -12.68
CA LYS A 208 -24.58 -0.87 -11.48
C LYS A 208 -26.08 -0.90 -11.79
N LYS A 209 -26.59 0.12 -12.48
CA LYS A 209 -28.00 0.19 -12.86
C LYS A 209 -28.38 -0.97 -13.79
N TRP A 210 -27.57 -1.25 -14.81
CA TRP A 210 -27.81 -2.36 -15.73
C TRP A 210 -27.75 -3.72 -15.03
N LEU A 211 -26.81 -3.93 -14.11
CA LEU A 211 -26.75 -5.15 -13.31
C LEU A 211 -28.04 -5.38 -12.52
N LEU A 212 -28.58 -4.34 -11.88
CA LEU A 212 -29.85 -4.41 -11.15
C LEU A 212 -31.05 -4.67 -12.06
N ILE A 213 -31.02 -4.18 -13.31
CA ILE A 213 -32.06 -4.42 -14.30
C ILE A 213 -31.96 -5.86 -14.79
N ALA A 214 -30.76 -6.32 -15.20
CA ALA A 214 -30.51 -7.68 -15.67
C ALA A 214 -30.97 -8.71 -14.63
N ALA A 215 -30.61 -8.52 -13.36
CA ALA A 215 -31.02 -9.40 -12.26
C ALA A 215 -32.55 -9.49 -12.03
N LYS A 216 -33.32 -8.54 -12.58
CA LYS A 216 -34.79 -8.48 -12.45
C LYS A 216 -35.52 -8.72 -13.77
N ALA A 217 -34.79 -8.84 -14.88
CA ALA A 217 -35.37 -9.04 -16.18
C ALA A 217 -35.75 -10.51 -16.36
N SER A 218 -36.84 -10.75 -17.09
CA SER A 218 -37.31 -12.09 -17.45
C SER A 218 -36.95 -12.48 -18.89
N SER A 219 -36.47 -11.53 -19.70
CA SER A 219 -35.95 -11.75 -21.05
C SER A 219 -34.93 -10.69 -21.44
N ILE A 220 -34.21 -10.92 -22.54
CA ILE A 220 -33.27 -9.97 -23.14
C ILE A 220 -33.99 -8.67 -23.58
N GLU A 221 -35.18 -8.78 -24.18
CA GLU A 221 -35.98 -7.64 -24.61
C GLU A 221 -36.38 -6.74 -23.43
N GLU A 222 -36.80 -7.35 -22.31
CA GLU A 222 -37.16 -6.59 -21.11
C GLU A 222 -35.95 -5.84 -20.53
N PHE A 223 -34.77 -6.48 -20.55
CA PHE A 223 -33.53 -5.82 -20.18
C PHE A 223 -33.24 -4.63 -21.10
N ARG A 224 -33.30 -4.82 -22.43
CA ARG A 224 -33.01 -3.78 -23.43
C ARG A 224 -33.85 -2.53 -23.21
N GLU A 225 -35.16 -2.69 -23.09
CA GLU A 225 -36.12 -1.58 -22.92
C GLU A 225 -35.83 -0.84 -21.59
N ARG A 226 -35.70 -1.57 -20.49
CA ARG A 226 -35.49 -0.98 -19.16
C ARG A 226 -34.12 -0.34 -18.98
N ALA A 227 -33.11 -0.89 -19.66
CA ALA A 227 -31.75 -0.36 -19.69
C ALA A 227 -31.62 0.89 -20.58
N GLY A 228 -32.61 1.15 -21.45
CA GLY A 228 -32.61 2.26 -22.40
C GLY A 228 -31.61 2.04 -23.53
N LEU A 229 -31.50 0.80 -24.02
CA LEU A 229 -30.57 0.37 -25.08
C LEU A 229 -31.28 0.21 -26.43
N ASP A 230 -32.26 1.06 -26.70
CA ASP A 230 -33.04 1.05 -27.94
C ASP A 230 -32.32 1.65 -29.14
#